data_AF-A0A3C1HD10-F1
#
_entry.id   AF-A0A3C1HD10-F1
#
_cell.length_a   1.000
_cell.length_b   1.000
_cell.length_c   1.000
_cell.angle_alpha   90.00
_cell.angle_beta   90.00
_cell.angle_gamma   90.00
#
_symmetry.space_group_name_H-M   'P 1'
#
loop_
_entity.id
_entity.type
_entity.pdbx_description
1 polymer ?
#
loop_
_entity_poly.entity_id
_entity_poly.type
_entity_poly.pdbx_seq_one_letter_code
_entity_poly.pdbx_strand_id
1 'polypeptide(L)'
;MSTPANTLPASAVPRTPKELEREPLVLNKRSLGWLSDAIGGIAETKTPTWWWILFIPSVLLATFMFSLIFYLMTTGVGVWGLQIPVAWAWDITNFVFWIGIGHAGTLISAILFLLRQKWRTSINRAAEAMTIFAVMCAGIYPLIHIGRIWLGWWLLPLPNANSIWPQFRSPLLWDVFAVSTYFTVSLLFWYMGLIPDLGTMRDRAKSRIRKFAYGLFAMGWCGSNRHWRNYEKAYLLLAGLSTPLVLSVHSIVSFDFAVSQLPGWHTTIFPPYFVAGAIFSGFGMVLTLLIPLRSICKLEDVITVRHIELMCKVILGTGSIVGYAYGMEFF
;
A
#
# COMPACT_ATOMS: atom_id res chain seq x y z
N MET A 1 -45.65 2.24 58.23
CA MET A 1 -45.94 2.31 56.78
C MET A 1 -44.76 2.98 56.11
N SER A 2 -43.83 2.18 55.59
CA SER A 2 -42.64 2.64 54.86
C SER A 2 -43.03 2.92 53.41
N THR A 3 -42.87 4.18 53.00
CA THR A 3 -42.98 4.62 51.61
C THR A 3 -41.97 3.87 50.73
N PRO A 4 -42.37 3.36 49.55
CA PRO A 4 -41.42 2.74 48.63
C PRO A 4 -40.56 3.83 47.99
N ALA A 5 -39.25 3.62 47.99
CA ALA A 5 -38.30 4.46 47.29
C ALA A 5 -38.59 4.40 45.78
N ASN A 6 -38.88 5.57 45.19
CA ASN A 6 -38.91 5.76 43.75
C ASN A 6 -37.53 5.40 43.19
N THR A 7 -37.43 4.23 42.54
CA THR A 7 -36.32 3.92 41.65
C THR A 7 -36.39 4.88 40.47
N LEU A 8 -35.46 5.83 40.41
CA LEU A 8 -35.27 6.69 39.24
C LEU A 8 -35.02 5.79 38.01
N PRO A 9 -35.74 5.98 36.89
CA PRO A 9 -35.48 5.23 35.67
C PRO A 9 -34.05 5.52 35.22
N ALA A 10 -33.30 4.46 34.90
CA ALA A 10 -31.97 4.53 34.32
C ALA A 10 -31.97 5.60 33.22
N SER A 11 -31.12 6.62 33.38
CA SER A 11 -30.99 7.74 32.47
C SER A 11 -31.02 7.25 31.02
N ALA A 12 -32.10 7.57 30.31
CA ALA A 12 -32.24 7.27 28.91
C ALA A 12 -31.17 8.07 28.16
N VAL A 13 -30.03 7.42 27.89
CA VAL A 13 -29.06 7.93 26.93
C VAL A 13 -29.86 8.20 25.65
N PRO A 14 -29.93 9.44 25.15
CA PRO A 14 -30.70 9.73 23.96
C PRO A 14 -30.21 8.82 22.84
N ARG A 15 -31.12 8.01 22.28
CA ARG A 15 -30.80 7.15 21.14
C ARG A 15 -30.28 8.07 20.04
N THR A 16 -29.12 7.74 19.49
CA THR A 16 -28.56 8.46 18.35
C THR A 16 -29.64 8.60 17.27
N PRO A 17 -29.84 9.80 16.71
CA PRO A 17 -30.71 9.97 15.56
C PRO A 17 -30.40 8.92 14.49
N LYS A 18 -31.41 8.39 13.81
CA LYS A 18 -31.24 7.31 12.83
C LYS A 18 -30.25 7.67 11.73
N GLU A 19 -30.14 8.96 11.42
CA GLU A 19 -29.20 9.56 10.47
C GLU A 19 -27.73 9.53 10.96
N LEU A 20 -27.52 9.47 12.28
CA LEU A 20 -26.21 9.43 12.94
C LEU A 20 -25.83 8.02 13.42
N GLU A 21 -26.73 7.05 13.31
CA GLU A 21 -26.44 5.66 13.62
C GLU A 21 -25.40 5.10 12.64
N ARG A 22 -24.31 4.58 13.19
CA ARG A 22 -23.25 3.98 12.38
C ARG A 22 -23.68 2.60 11.93
N GLU A 23 -23.74 2.41 10.62
CA GLU A 23 -23.95 1.09 10.05
C GLU A 23 -22.86 0.10 10.50
N PRO A 24 -23.21 -1.17 10.73
CA PRO A 24 -22.24 -2.19 11.11
C PRO A 24 -21.26 -2.46 9.96
N LEU A 25 -19.97 -2.46 10.28
CA LEU A 25 -18.90 -2.75 9.31
C LEU A 25 -18.76 -4.24 9.00
N VAL A 26 -19.24 -5.11 9.89
CA VAL A 26 -19.34 -6.56 9.68
C VAL A 26 -20.81 -6.94 9.76
N LEU A 27 -21.32 -7.52 8.68
CA LEU A 27 -22.73 -7.88 8.56
C LEU A 27 -23.05 -9.14 9.38
N ASN A 28 -24.34 -9.41 9.60
CA ASN A 28 -24.84 -10.66 10.18
C ASN A 28 -24.32 -11.01 11.59
N LYS A 29 -23.74 -10.05 12.34
CA LYS A 29 -23.24 -10.22 13.71
C LYS A 29 -22.36 -11.48 13.87
N ARG A 30 -21.44 -11.70 12.94
CA ARG A 30 -20.55 -12.88 12.92
C ARG A 30 -19.66 -12.95 14.17
N SER A 31 -19.38 -14.16 14.63
CA SER A 31 -18.47 -14.40 15.77
C SER A 31 -16.99 -14.29 15.34
N LEU A 32 -16.09 -14.09 16.31
CA LEU A 32 -14.64 -14.03 16.06
C LEU A 32 -14.09 -15.35 15.50
N GLY A 33 -14.64 -16.49 15.93
CA GLY A 33 -14.31 -17.81 15.39
C GLY A 33 -14.66 -17.93 13.91
N TRP A 34 -15.87 -17.49 13.54
CA TRP A 34 -16.30 -17.47 12.14
C TRP A 34 -15.37 -16.62 11.27
N LEU A 35 -14.93 -15.45 11.77
CA LEU A 35 -14.01 -14.59 11.02
C LEU A 35 -12.66 -15.27 10.79
N SER A 36 -12.13 -15.93 11.82
CA SER A 36 -10.88 -16.68 11.74
C SER A 36 -10.98 -17.84 10.75
N ASP A 37 -12.11 -18.55 10.75
CA ASP A 37 -12.39 -19.65 9.82
C ASP A 37 -12.59 -19.16 8.38
N ALA A 38 -13.29 -18.04 8.19
CA ALA A 38 -13.53 -17.46 6.87
C ALA A 38 -12.23 -16.98 6.21
N ILE A 39 -11.39 -16.23 6.95
CA ILE A 39 -10.12 -15.70 6.44
C ILE A 39 -9.07 -16.83 6.32
N GLY A 40 -8.88 -17.62 7.37
CA GLY A 40 -7.91 -18.72 7.37
C GLY A 40 -8.26 -19.81 6.36
N GLY A 41 -9.56 -20.04 6.11
CA GLY A 41 -10.06 -20.96 5.11
C GLY A 41 -9.58 -20.67 3.68
N ILE A 42 -9.32 -19.40 3.34
CA ILE A 42 -8.79 -19.02 2.02
C ILE A 42 -7.41 -19.66 1.79
N ALA A 43 -6.56 -19.72 2.83
CA ALA A 43 -5.22 -20.28 2.75
C ALA A 43 -5.18 -21.80 3.01
N GLU A 44 -6.15 -22.34 3.75
CA GLU A 44 -6.19 -23.76 4.13
C GLU A 44 -6.86 -24.67 3.11
N THR A 45 -7.86 -24.15 2.39
CA THR A 45 -8.57 -24.92 1.37
C THR A 45 -7.68 -25.25 0.18
N LYS A 46 -8.06 -26.29 -0.58
CA LYS A 46 -7.34 -26.65 -1.81
C LYS A 46 -7.38 -25.45 -2.76
N THR A 47 -6.21 -25.06 -3.27
CA THR A 47 -6.08 -23.96 -4.23
C THR A 47 -7.06 -24.17 -5.40
N PRO A 48 -7.98 -23.24 -5.63
CA PRO A 48 -8.98 -23.39 -6.68
C PRO A 48 -8.34 -23.31 -8.07
N THR A 49 -9.00 -23.88 -9.08
CA THR A 49 -8.47 -23.93 -10.46
C THR A 49 -8.30 -22.55 -11.08
N TRP A 50 -9.19 -21.60 -10.78
CA TRP A 50 -9.08 -20.21 -11.26
C TRP A 50 -7.77 -19.55 -10.82
N TRP A 51 -7.26 -19.90 -9.63
CA TRP A 51 -6.00 -19.35 -9.13
C TRP A 51 -4.84 -19.77 -10.05
N TRP A 52 -4.79 -21.04 -10.45
CA TRP A 52 -3.78 -21.55 -11.39
C TRP A 52 -3.92 -20.95 -12.79
N ILE A 53 -5.14 -20.72 -13.26
CA ILE A 53 -5.43 -20.08 -14.55
C ILE A 53 -4.89 -18.64 -14.58
N LEU A 54 -4.89 -17.92 -13.46
CA LEU A 54 -4.31 -16.57 -13.38
C LEU A 54 -2.81 -16.60 -13.06
N PHE A 55 -2.40 -17.48 -12.17
CA PHE A 55 -1.03 -17.55 -11.68
C PHE A 55 -0.03 -18.00 -12.75
N ILE A 56 -0.34 -19.07 -13.51
CA ILE A 56 0.59 -19.59 -14.52
C ILE A 56 0.88 -18.53 -15.61
N PRO A 57 -0.12 -17.89 -16.26
CA PRO A 57 0.15 -16.82 -17.21
C PRO A 57 0.87 -15.63 -16.59
N SER A 58 0.55 -15.25 -15.35
CA SER A 58 1.24 -14.14 -14.66
C SER A 58 2.72 -14.44 -14.46
N VAL A 59 3.08 -15.67 -14.06
CA VAL A 59 4.48 -16.09 -13.92
C VAL A 59 5.19 -16.16 -15.27
N LEU A 60 4.51 -16.63 -16.33
CA LEU A 60 5.08 -16.65 -17.67
C LEU A 60 5.34 -15.23 -18.20
N LEU A 61 4.39 -14.32 -18.01
CA LEU A 61 4.56 -12.90 -18.37
C LEU A 61 5.67 -12.23 -17.56
N ALA A 62 5.78 -12.51 -16.26
CA ALA A 62 6.88 -12.01 -15.43
C ALA A 62 8.24 -12.55 -15.91
N THR A 63 8.32 -13.84 -16.24
CA THR A 63 9.55 -14.46 -16.78
C THR A 63 9.93 -13.87 -18.14
N PHE A 64 8.93 -13.61 -19.00
CA PHE A 64 9.13 -12.92 -20.27
C PHE A 64 9.63 -11.49 -20.07
N MET A 65 9.06 -10.74 -19.12
CA MET A 65 9.54 -9.41 -18.75
C MET A 65 11.00 -9.43 -18.31
N PHE A 66 11.41 -10.35 -17.43
CA PHE A 66 12.83 -10.47 -17.03
C PHE A 66 13.75 -10.83 -18.21
N SER A 67 13.25 -11.62 -19.16
CA SER A 67 13.98 -11.93 -20.40
C SER A 67 14.17 -10.69 -21.28
N LEU A 68 13.15 -9.81 -21.37
CA LEU A 68 13.24 -8.53 -22.08
C LEU A 68 14.16 -7.53 -21.37
N ILE A 69 14.19 -7.53 -20.03
CA ILE A 69 15.15 -6.74 -19.25
C ILE A 69 16.58 -7.24 -19.52
N PHE A 70 16.79 -8.56 -19.58
CA PHE A 70 18.09 -9.11 -19.94
C PHE A 70 18.50 -8.68 -21.37
N TYR A 71 17.57 -8.76 -22.32
CA TYR A 71 17.80 -8.25 -23.67
C TYR A 71 18.21 -6.76 -23.66
N LEU A 72 17.46 -5.90 -22.98
CA LEU A 72 17.76 -4.48 -22.77
C LEU A 72 19.17 -4.26 -22.19
N MET A 73 19.57 -5.05 -21.20
CA MET A 73 20.91 -4.98 -20.60
C MET A 73 22.02 -5.30 -21.60
N THR A 74 21.78 -6.25 -22.53
CA THR A 74 22.78 -6.68 -23.52
C THR A 74 22.86 -5.77 -24.75
N THR A 75 21.73 -5.20 -25.19
CA THR A 75 21.67 -4.37 -26.41
C THR A 75 21.70 -2.87 -26.14
N GLY A 76 21.41 -2.47 -24.90
CA GLY A 76 21.34 -1.07 -24.48
C GLY A 76 19.94 -0.46 -24.55
N VAL A 77 19.78 0.70 -23.89
CA VAL A 77 18.50 1.40 -23.68
C VAL A 77 17.86 1.93 -24.98
N GLY A 78 18.64 2.04 -26.06
CA GLY A 78 18.13 2.47 -27.37
C GLY A 78 17.03 1.57 -27.95
N VAL A 79 16.91 0.32 -27.49
CA VAL A 79 15.81 -0.59 -27.87
C VAL A 79 14.43 -0.04 -27.54
N TRP A 80 14.32 0.81 -26.52
CA TRP A 80 13.04 1.44 -26.17
C TRP A 80 12.56 2.49 -27.16
N GLY A 81 13.39 2.87 -28.14
CA GLY A 81 13.03 3.87 -29.14
C GLY A 81 12.91 5.29 -28.57
N LEU A 82 13.56 5.55 -27.42
CA LEU A 82 13.71 6.91 -26.89
C LEU A 82 14.50 7.77 -27.88
N GLN A 83 14.09 9.01 -28.04
CA GLN A 83 14.69 9.96 -28.98
C GLN A 83 15.11 11.21 -28.22
N ILE A 84 16.15 11.90 -28.66
CA ILE A 84 16.38 13.27 -28.20
C ILE A 84 15.50 14.18 -29.07
N PRO A 85 14.64 15.03 -28.47
CA PRO A 85 14.69 15.54 -27.09
C PRO A 85 13.91 14.76 -26.01
N VAL A 86 13.01 13.85 -26.37
CA VAL A 86 12.16 13.09 -25.41
C VAL A 86 12.88 11.84 -24.89
N ALA A 87 13.81 12.06 -23.95
CA ALA A 87 14.63 11.00 -23.37
C ALA A 87 13.90 10.14 -22.31
N TRP A 88 12.69 10.51 -21.91
CA TRP A 88 11.85 9.78 -20.96
C TRP A 88 10.44 9.60 -21.52
N ALA A 89 9.89 8.40 -21.38
CA ALA A 89 8.55 8.07 -21.84
C ALA A 89 7.95 6.98 -20.94
N TRP A 90 7.76 5.76 -21.47
CA TRP A 90 7.13 4.64 -20.77
C TRP A 90 7.92 4.17 -19.54
N ASP A 91 9.23 4.32 -19.54
CA ASP A 91 10.09 4.00 -18.41
C ASP A 91 9.72 4.81 -17.17
N ILE A 92 9.80 6.13 -17.24
CA ILE A 92 9.48 6.99 -16.09
C ILE A 92 7.97 7.08 -15.84
N THR A 93 7.14 7.00 -16.89
CA THR A 93 5.69 7.03 -16.75
C THR A 93 5.19 5.83 -15.96
N ASN A 94 5.69 4.63 -16.25
CA ASN A 94 5.35 3.43 -15.49
C ASN A 94 5.94 3.48 -14.07
N PHE A 95 7.15 4.02 -13.89
CA PHE A 95 7.72 4.24 -12.57
C PHE A 95 6.80 5.07 -11.66
N VAL A 96 6.42 6.27 -12.13
CA VAL A 96 5.54 7.19 -11.39
C VAL A 96 4.18 6.54 -11.14
N PHE A 97 3.63 5.84 -12.14
CA PHE A 97 2.36 5.11 -12.02
C PHE A 97 2.40 4.03 -10.93
N TRP A 98 3.42 3.18 -10.92
CA TRP A 98 3.55 2.10 -9.94
C TRP A 98 3.84 2.62 -8.53
N ILE A 99 4.71 3.63 -8.37
CA ILE A 99 4.88 4.29 -7.07
C ILE A 99 3.55 4.92 -6.62
N GLY A 100 2.84 5.60 -7.53
CA GLY A 100 1.51 6.20 -7.29
C GLY A 100 0.52 5.20 -6.71
N ILE A 101 0.35 4.05 -7.38
CA ILE A 101 -0.49 2.94 -6.89
C ILE A 101 -0.08 2.51 -5.48
N GLY A 102 1.23 2.43 -5.24
CA GLY A 102 1.81 2.02 -3.98
C GLY A 102 1.36 2.88 -2.78
N HIS A 103 1.04 4.17 -2.96
CA HIS A 103 0.72 5.07 -1.86
C HIS A 103 -0.63 4.83 -1.18
N ALA A 104 -1.62 4.32 -1.93
CA ALA A 104 -2.95 4.12 -1.34
C ALA A 104 -2.94 3.10 -0.20
N GLY A 105 -2.14 2.03 -0.29
CA GLY A 105 -2.11 1.01 0.76
C GLY A 105 -1.54 1.52 2.09
N THR A 106 -0.50 2.33 2.03
CA THR A 106 0.05 3.02 3.22
C THR A 106 -0.86 4.12 3.74
N LEU A 107 -1.62 4.80 2.88
CA LEU A 107 -2.65 5.75 3.34
C LEU A 107 -3.75 5.03 4.12
N ILE A 108 -4.27 3.93 3.57
CA ILE A 108 -5.31 3.12 4.19
C ILE A 108 -4.84 2.54 5.53
N SER A 109 -3.59 2.11 5.62
CA SER A 109 -3.07 1.47 6.82
C SER A 109 -2.56 2.43 7.89
N ALA A 110 -1.93 3.54 7.51
CA ALA A 110 -1.36 4.53 8.43
C ALA A 110 -2.29 5.73 8.68
N ILE A 111 -2.66 6.49 7.65
CA ILE A 111 -3.44 7.74 7.82
C ILE A 111 -4.82 7.45 8.40
N LEU A 112 -5.53 6.47 7.85
CA LEU A 112 -6.85 6.09 8.41
C LEU A 112 -6.75 5.52 9.82
N PHE A 113 -5.61 4.92 10.20
CA PHE A 113 -5.38 4.49 11.57
C PHE A 113 -5.23 5.68 12.52
N LEU A 114 -4.44 6.68 12.14
CA LEU A 114 -4.28 7.92 12.92
C LEU A 114 -5.62 8.67 13.05
N LEU A 115 -6.43 8.67 12.00
CA LEU A 115 -7.80 9.22 11.99
C LEU A 115 -8.83 8.32 12.69
N ARG A 116 -8.39 7.21 13.31
CA ARG A 116 -9.22 6.23 14.04
C ARG A 116 -10.42 5.71 13.23
N GLN A 117 -10.26 5.59 11.91
CA GLN A 117 -11.28 5.10 11.01
C GLN A 117 -11.34 3.57 11.05
N LYS A 118 -12.42 3.02 11.62
CA LYS A 118 -12.57 1.57 11.85
C LYS A 118 -12.76 0.75 10.57
N TRP A 119 -13.28 1.35 9.51
CA TRP A 119 -13.57 0.67 8.24
C TRP A 119 -12.31 0.21 7.49
N ARG A 120 -11.14 0.78 7.79
CA ARG A 120 -9.87 0.33 7.20
C ARG A 120 -9.54 -1.14 7.52
N THR A 121 -10.07 -1.67 8.63
CA THR A 121 -9.63 -2.96 9.22
C THR A 121 -9.87 -4.14 8.29
N SER A 122 -10.92 -4.11 7.47
CA SER A 122 -11.23 -5.18 6.52
C SER A 122 -10.37 -5.14 5.25
N ILE A 123 -9.60 -4.07 5.04
CA ILE A 123 -8.92 -3.76 3.76
C ILE A 123 -7.40 -3.64 3.93
N ASN A 124 -6.94 -3.24 5.12
CA ASN A 124 -5.54 -2.89 5.39
C ASN A 124 -4.53 -3.92 4.89
N ARG A 125 -4.72 -5.22 5.13
CA ARG A 125 -3.76 -6.26 4.75
C ARG A 125 -3.61 -6.38 3.23
N ALA A 126 -4.73 -6.34 2.51
CA ALA A 126 -4.74 -6.39 1.05
C ALA A 126 -4.10 -5.14 0.44
N ALA A 127 -4.41 -3.96 1.00
CA ALA A 127 -3.89 -2.70 0.51
C ALA A 127 -2.37 -2.57 0.80
N GLU A 128 -1.89 -2.97 1.97
CA GLU A 128 -0.46 -2.99 2.30
C GLU A 128 0.33 -3.99 1.43
N ALA A 129 -0.24 -5.16 1.15
CA ALA A 129 0.38 -6.11 0.21
C ALA A 129 0.48 -5.52 -1.20
N MET A 130 -0.59 -4.85 -1.67
CA MET A 130 -0.59 -4.14 -2.95
C MET A 130 0.53 -3.08 -2.98
N THR A 131 0.74 -2.32 -1.90
CA THR A 131 1.84 -1.35 -1.82
C THR A 131 3.18 -2.00 -2.06
N ILE A 132 3.49 -3.10 -1.36
CA ILE A 132 4.80 -3.74 -1.45
C ILE A 132 5.07 -4.21 -2.89
N PHE A 133 4.11 -4.89 -3.51
CA PHE A 133 4.28 -5.36 -4.88
C PHE A 133 4.35 -4.22 -5.90
N ALA A 134 3.55 -3.15 -5.72
CA ALA A 134 3.62 -1.98 -6.58
C ALA A 134 4.99 -1.27 -6.48
N VAL A 135 5.53 -1.13 -5.27
CA VAL A 135 6.87 -0.55 -5.06
C VAL A 135 7.97 -1.44 -5.61
N MET A 136 7.83 -2.77 -5.53
CA MET A 136 8.77 -3.70 -6.19
C MET A 136 8.76 -3.53 -7.71
N CYS A 137 7.58 -3.44 -8.34
CA CYS A 137 7.46 -3.16 -9.76
C CYS A 137 8.06 -1.80 -10.12
N ALA A 138 7.80 -0.77 -9.31
CA ALA A 138 8.33 0.56 -9.55
C ALA A 138 9.86 0.61 -9.42
N GLY A 139 10.42 -0.03 -8.39
CA GLY A 139 11.87 -0.03 -8.12
C GLY A 139 12.72 -0.69 -9.20
N ILE A 140 12.12 -1.44 -10.12
CA ILE A 140 12.80 -1.97 -11.30
C ILE A 140 13.19 -0.82 -12.25
N TYR A 141 12.29 0.14 -12.50
CA TYR A 141 12.45 1.16 -13.54
C TYR A 141 13.66 2.09 -13.34
N PRO A 142 13.93 2.66 -12.14
CA PRO A 142 15.13 3.47 -11.91
C PRO A 142 16.44 2.74 -12.21
N LEU A 143 16.46 1.42 -12.02
CA LEU A 143 17.63 0.60 -12.30
C LEU A 143 17.75 0.23 -13.77
N ILE A 144 16.66 -0.08 -14.46
CA ILE A 144 16.73 -0.55 -15.86
C ILE A 144 16.77 0.60 -16.87
N HIS A 145 16.33 1.80 -16.50
CA HIS A 145 16.34 2.94 -17.43
C HIS A 145 17.73 3.59 -17.59
N ILE A 146 18.68 3.29 -16.70
CA ILE A 146 20.03 3.83 -16.79
C ILE A 146 20.84 3.04 -17.83
N GLY A 147 21.56 3.75 -18.70
CA GLY A 147 22.33 3.11 -19.78
C GLY A 147 23.40 2.11 -19.30
N ARG A 148 23.91 2.27 -18.07
CA ARG A 148 24.93 1.40 -17.45
C ARG A 148 24.43 0.88 -16.11
N ILE A 149 23.52 -0.09 -16.19
CA ILE A 149 22.81 -0.67 -15.03
C ILE A 149 23.78 -1.21 -13.96
N TRP A 150 24.90 -1.80 -14.36
CA TRP A 150 25.93 -2.33 -13.43
C TRP A 150 26.64 -1.26 -12.59
N LEU A 151 26.50 0.03 -12.93
CA LEU A 151 26.99 1.15 -12.11
C LEU A 151 25.93 1.73 -11.17
N GLY A 152 24.73 1.12 -11.09
CA GLY A 152 23.66 1.61 -10.21
C GLY A 152 24.06 1.72 -8.73
N TRP A 153 25.04 0.93 -8.28
CA TRP A 153 25.56 1.01 -6.91
C TRP A 153 26.28 2.35 -6.61
N TRP A 154 26.68 3.14 -7.62
CA TRP A 154 27.23 4.49 -7.43
C TRP A 154 26.21 5.51 -6.93
N LEU A 155 24.92 5.18 -6.98
CA LEU A 155 23.86 6.01 -6.39
C LEU A 155 23.86 5.91 -4.85
N LEU A 156 24.46 4.85 -4.29
CA LEU A 156 24.56 4.70 -2.83
C LEU A 156 25.77 5.49 -2.30
N PRO A 157 25.62 6.18 -1.15
CA PRO A 157 26.71 6.94 -0.54
C PRO A 157 27.69 6.00 0.17
N LEU A 158 28.46 5.23 -0.61
CA LEU A 158 29.44 4.27 -0.13
C LEU A 158 30.86 4.85 -0.26
N PRO A 159 31.70 4.76 0.78
CA PRO A 159 33.11 5.14 0.67
C PRO A 159 33.79 4.31 -0.42
N ASN A 160 34.50 4.99 -1.33
CA ASN A 160 35.28 4.37 -2.38
C ASN A 160 36.73 4.89 -2.35
N ALA A 161 37.63 4.19 -3.03
CA ALA A 161 39.06 4.53 -3.07
C ALA A 161 39.34 5.95 -3.61
N ASN A 162 38.41 6.52 -4.38
CA ASN A 162 38.54 7.84 -4.99
C ASN A 162 37.88 8.95 -4.16
N SER A 163 37.29 8.64 -3.00
CA SER A 163 36.52 9.58 -2.17
C SER A 163 35.42 10.34 -2.93
N ILE A 164 34.83 9.72 -3.95
CA ILE A 164 33.75 10.31 -4.76
C ILE A 164 32.40 9.99 -4.13
N TRP A 165 31.51 10.98 -4.08
CA TRP A 165 30.17 10.84 -3.50
C TRP A 165 29.07 11.18 -4.53
N PRO A 166 27.84 10.66 -4.34
CA PRO A 166 26.68 11.07 -5.13
C PRO A 166 26.36 12.56 -5.02
N GLN A 167 25.66 13.11 -6.02
CA GLN A 167 25.19 14.50 -6.01
C GLN A 167 23.87 14.64 -5.25
N PHE A 168 23.93 15.16 -4.02
CA PHE A 168 22.77 15.37 -3.13
C PHE A 168 21.80 16.47 -3.54
N ARG A 169 22.06 17.19 -4.64
CA ARG A 169 21.12 18.18 -5.20
C ARG A 169 20.19 17.63 -6.27
N SER A 170 20.43 16.42 -6.75
CA SER A 170 19.62 15.81 -7.82
C SER A 170 18.38 15.14 -7.24
N PRO A 171 17.16 15.51 -7.70
CA PRO A 171 15.93 14.82 -7.31
C PRO A 171 15.96 13.31 -7.57
N LEU A 172 16.59 12.86 -8.67
CA LEU A 172 16.79 11.44 -8.98
C LEU A 172 17.54 10.66 -7.87
N LEU A 173 18.47 11.33 -7.16
CA LEU A 173 19.14 10.69 -6.02
C LEU A 173 18.21 10.63 -4.80
N TRP A 174 17.40 11.67 -4.58
CA TRP A 174 16.40 11.66 -3.52
C TRP A 174 15.39 10.53 -3.73
N ASP A 175 15.05 10.23 -4.97
CA ASP A 175 14.22 9.09 -5.37
C ASP A 175 14.78 7.74 -4.90
N VAL A 176 16.10 7.53 -5.02
CA VAL A 176 16.77 6.33 -4.51
C VAL A 176 16.54 6.17 -3.01
N PHE A 177 16.70 7.25 -2.24
CA PHE A 177 16.46 7.24 -0.80
C PHE A 177 14.98 7.10 -0.47
N ALA A 178 14.10 7.81 -1.17
CA ALA A 178 12.67 7.82 -0.96
C ALA A 178 12.07 6.43 -1.20
N VAL A 179 12.34 5.83 -2.36
CA VAL A 179 11.82 4.50 -2.72
C VAL A 179 12.39 3.40 -1.83
N SER A 180 13.70 3.43 -1.52
CA SER A 180 14.31 2.41 -0.65
C SER A 180 13.82 2.48 0.80
N THR A 181 13.71 3.67 1.38
CA THR A 181 13.13 3.85 2.72
C THR A 181 11.65 3.53 2.73
N TYR A 182 10.90 3.94 1.71
CA TYR A 182 9.49 3.63 1.57
C TYR A 182 9.22 2.13 1.48
N PHE A 183 9.98 1.40 0.67
CA PHE A 183 9.89 -0.05 0.58
C PHE A 183 10.19 -0.70 1.93
N THR A 184 11.30 -0.30 2.58
CA THR A 184 11.74 -0.87 3.85
C THR A 184 10.71 -0.65 4.95
N VAL A 185 10.22 0.58 5.11
CA VAL A 185 9.21 0.92 6.13
C VAL A 185 7.88 0.23 5.83
N SER A 186 7.45 0.17 4.56
CA SER A 186 6.22 -0.52 4.18
C SER A 186 6.29 -2.03 4.45
N LEU A 187 7.43 -2.65 4.13
CA LEU A 187 7.68 -4.07 4.40
C LEU A 187 7.66 -4.36 5.91
N LEU A 188 8.34 -3.54 6.71
CA LEU A 188 8.34 -3.68 8.17
C LEU A 188 6.96 -3.46 8.78
N PHE A 189 6.22 -2.46 8.29
CA PHE A 189 4.87 -2.15 8.79
C PHE A 189 3.87 -3.27 8.46
N TRP A 190 3.91 -3.77 7.23
CA TRP A 190 3.10 -4.90 6.82
C TRP A 190 3.45 -6.17 7.58
N TYR A 191 4.74 -6.51 7.66
CA TYR A 191 5.22 -7.68 8.37
C TYR A 191 4.85 -7.62 9.86
N MET A 192 5.01 -6.46 10.51
CA MET A 192 4.59 -6.27 11.91
C MET A 192 3.12 -6.60 12.08
N GLY A 193 2.25 -6.08 11.21
CA GLY A 193 0.82 -6.37 11.26
C GLY A 193 0.45 -7.83 10.97
N LEU A 194 1.32 -8.58 10.29
CA LEU A 194 1.14 -10.01 10.04
C LEU A 194 1.58 -10.91 11.21
N ILE A 195 2.37 -10.43 12.16
CA ILE A 195 2.89 -11.27 13.26
C ILE A 195 1.76 -12.01 14.01
N PRO A 196 0.65 -11.35 14.43
CA PRO A 196 -0.46 -12.04 15.09
C PRO A 196 -1.22 -12.99 14.16
N ASP A 197 -1.37 -12.62 12.88
CA ASP A 197 -2.06 -13.42 11.86
C ASP A 197 -1.29 -14.73 11.59
N LEU A 198 0.03 -14.65 11.46
CA LEU A 198 0.92 -15.79 11.30
C LEU A 198 0.92 -16.69 12.55
N GLY A 199 0.81 -16.10 13.75
CA GLY A 199 0.60 -16.86 14.98
C GLY A 199 -0.69 -17.70 14.92
N THR A 200 -1.79 -17.09 14.44
CA THR A 200 -3.06 -17.80 14.26
C THR A 200 -2.97 -18.90 13.21
N MET A 201 -2.32 -18.63 12.06
CA MET A 201 -2.11 -19.64 11.00
C MET A 201 -1.20 -20.78 11.44
N ARG A 202 -0.18 -20.51 12.27
CA ARG A 202 0.68 -21.54 12.89
C ARG A 202 -0.15 -22.50 13.75
N ASP A 203 -1.06 -21.97 14.56
CA ASP A 203 -1.83 -22.76 15.52
C ASP A 203 -2.93 -23.60 14.82
N ARG A 204 -3.42 -23.15 13.65
CA ARG A 204 -4.36 -23.90 12.80
C ARG A 204 -3.67 -24.90 11.83
N ALA A 205 -2.39 -24.72 11.53
CA ALA A 205 -1.68 -25.55 10.56
C ALA A 205 -1.55 -27.03 10.98
N LYS A 206 -2.07 -27.93 10.14
CA LYS A 206 -2.01 -29.39 10.35
C LYS A 206 -0.66 -30.02 9.98
N SER A 207 0.02 -29.48 8.96
CA SER A 207 1.31 -30.01 8.48
C SER A 207 2.47 -29.46 9.30
N ARG A 208 3.42 -30.33 9.67
CA ARG A 208 4.63 -29.97 10.44
C ARG A 208 5.46 -28.89 9.74
N ILE A 209 5.55 -28.95 8.41
CA ILE A 209 6.30 -27.98 7.60
C ILE A 209 5.60 -26.61 7.63
N ARG A 210 4.29 -26.57 7.39
CA ARG A 210 3.51 -25.32 7.44
C ARG A 210 3.55 -24.69 8.83
N LYS A 211 3.41 -25.51 9.88
CA LYS A 211 3.49 -25.07 11.27
C LYS A 211 4.87 -24.50 11.62
N PHE A 212 5.95 -25.14 11.14
CA PHE A 212 7.31 -24.61 11.31
C PHE A 212 7.49 -23.28 10.57
N ALA A 213 7.09 -23.19 9.31
CA ALA A 213 7.22 -21.97 8.51
C ALA A 213 6.44 -20.79 9.12
N TYR A 214 5.15 -20.97 9.43
CA TYR A 214 4.37 -19.93 10.10
C TYR A 214 4.91 -19.62 11.51
N GLY A 215 5.43 -20.62 12.22
CA GLY A 215 6.03 -20.43 13.53
C GLY A 215 7.31 -19.60 13.53
N LEU A 216 8.16 -19.79 12.52
CA LEU A 216 9.37 -18.99 12.32
C LEU A 216 8.99 -17.52 12.09
N PHE A 217 8.06 -17.24 11.18
CA PHE A 217 7.66 -15.87 10.87
C PHE A 217 6.76 -15.23 11.92
N ALA A 218 6.09 -16.00 12.77
CA ALA A 218 5.34 -15.49 13.91
C ALA A 218 6.24 -15.03 15.08
N MET A 219 7.56 -15.24 15.02
CA MET A 219 8.54 -14.79 16.03
C MET A 219 8.15 -15.12 17.48
N GLY A 220 7.60 -16.32 17.71
CA GLY A 220 7.18 -16.74 19.06
C GLY A 220 5.94 -16.00 19.60
N TRP A 221 5.10 -15.44 18.73
CA TRP A 221 3.85 -14.79 19.16
C TRP A 221 2.96 -15.74 19.96
N CYS A 222 2.63 -15.32 21.19
CA CYS A 222 1.79 -16.06 22.14
C CYS A 222 0.52 -15.28 22.56
N GLY A 223 0.28 -14.10 21.98
CA GLY A 223 -0.88 -13.27 22.33
C GLY A 223 -0.89 -12.71 23.77
N SER A 224 0.26 -12.68 24.45
CA SER A 224 0.35 -12.14 25.82
C SER A 224 -0.01 -10.65 25.86
N ASN A 225 -0.51 -10.17 27.01
CA ASN A 225 -0.84 -8.75 27.20
C ASN A 225 0.38 -7.83 26.95
N ARG A 226 1.59 -8.30 27.31
CA ARG A 226 2.85 -7.57 27.04
C ARG A 226 3.11 -7.43 25.54
N HIS A 227 2.85 -8.48 24.76
CA HIS A 227 3.01 -8.44 23.30
C HIS A 227 2.02 -7.48 22.66
N TRP A 228 0.74 -7.54 23.04
CA TRP A 228 -0.28 -6.62 22.52
C TRP A 228 0.02 -5.15 22.81
N ARG A 229 0.39 -4.83 24.06
CA ARG A 229 0.76 -3.45 24.44
C ARG A 229 1.92 -2.91 23.62
N ASN A 230 2.94 -3.73 23.35
CA ASN A 230 4.10 -3.33 22.56
C ASN A 230 3.76 -3.23 21.07
N TYR A 231 2.96 -4.18 20.56
CA TYR A 231 2.48 -4.19 19.18
C TYR A 231 1.67 -2.94 18.85
N GLU A 232 0.70 -2.56 19.69
CA GLU A 232 -0.12 -1.36 19.47
C GLU A 232 0.72 -0.08 19.44
N LYS A 233 1.70 0.03 20.36
CA LYS A 233 2.65 1.16 20.38
C LYS A 233 3.52 1.21 19.13
N ALA A 234 4.08 0.06 18.72
CA ALA A 234 4.92 -0.03 17.54
C ALA A 234 4.14 0.27 16.25
N TYR A 235 2.91 -0.24 16.13
CA TYR A 235 2.01 0.04 15.02
C TYR A 235 1.65 1.54 14.95
N LEU A 236 1.39 2.18 16.10
CA LEU A 236 1.15 3.63 16.17
C LEU A 236 2.36 4.46 15.75
N LEU A 237 3.55 4.09 16.21
CA LEU A 237 4.79 4.77 15.80
C LEU A 237 5.03 4.62 14.30
N LEU A 238 4.90 3.41 13.75
CA LEU A 238 5.05 3.18 12.31
C LEU A 238 3.97 3.91 11.50
N ALA A 239 2.72 3.95 11.95
CA ALA A 239 1.69 4.75 11.28
C ALA A 239 2.03 6.25 11.30
N GLY A 240 2.54 6.74 12.42
CA GLY A 240 3.01 8.13 12.58
C GLY A 240 4.19 8.47 11.67
N LEU A 241 5.15 7.55 11.49
CA LEU A 241 6.32 7.73 10.63
C LEU A 241 5.99 7.55 9.14
N SER A 242 5.12 6.59 8.81
CA SER A 242 4.71 6.31 7.43
C SER A 242 3.89 7.44 6.81
N THR A 243 3.12 8.19 7.61
CA THR A 243 2.29 9.29 7.11
C THR A 243 3.09 10.41 6.42
N PRO A 244 4.09 11.06 7.08
CA PRO A 244 4.94 12.05 6.40
C PRO A 244 5.79 11.40 5.32
N LEU A 245 6.21 10.14 5.49
CA LEU A 245 6.96 9.41 4.48
C LEU A 245 6.18 9.31 3.16
N VAL A 246 4.91 8.88 3.21
CA VAL A 246 4.03 8.76 2.04
C VAL A 246 3.88 10.08 1.30
N LEU A 247 3.66 11.18 2.03
CA LEU A 247 3.53 12.51 1.43
C LEU A 247 4.86 12.96 0.81
N SER A 248 5.98 12.71 1.50
CA SER A 248 7.31 13.10 1.03
C SER A 248 7.77 12.32 -0.20
N VAL A 249 7.57 11.00 -0.24
CA VAL A 249 8.08 10.13 -1.32
C VAL A 249 7.47 10.52 -2.66
N HIS A 250 6.15 10.71 -2.70
CA HIS A 250 5.50 11.09 -3.96
C HIS A 250 5.75 12.56 -4.33
N SER A 251 6.01 13.42 -3.34
CA SER A 251 6.50 14.78 -3.58
C SER A 251 7.91 14.79 -4.16
N ILE A 252 8.78 13.88 -3.72
CA ILE A 252 10.15 13.74 -4.23
C ILE A 252 10.13 13.28 -5.69
N VAL A 253 9.33 12.26 -6.01
CA VAL A 253 9.12 11.83 -7.41
C VAL A 253 8.58 12.98 -8.26
N SER A 254 7.73 13.83 -7.69
CA SER A 254 7.23 15.03 -8.38
C SER A 254 8.31 16.09 -8.61
N PHE A 255 9.32 16.18 -7.73
CA PHE A 255 10.44 17.10 -7.88
C PHE A 255 11.35 16.77 -9.07
N ASP A 256 11.37 15.52 -9.55
CA ASP A 256 12.06 15.17 -10.81
C ASP A 256 11.57 16.01 -11.99
N PHE A 257 10.29 16.36 -12.00
CA PHE A 257 9.68 17.20 -13.02
C PHE A 257 9.70 18.68 -12.59
N ALA A 258 9.24 18.99 -11.38
CA ALA A 258 9.03 20.37 -10.92
C ALA A 258 10.31 21.22 -10.88
N VAL A 259 11.46 20.60 -10.59
CA VAL A 259 12.76 21.30 -10.53
C VAL A 259 13.37 21.53 -11.91
N SER A 260 12.88 20.83 -12.94
CA SER A 260 13.30 21.06 -14.33
C SER A 260 12.93 22.46 -14.79
N GLN A 261 13.66 22.99 -15.79
CA GLN A 261 13.38 24.28 -16.43
C GLN A 261 12.49 24.14 -17.67
N LEU A 262 11.99 22.93 -17.96
CA LEU A 262 11.13 22.69 -19.10
C LEU A 262 9.75 23.36 -18.90
N PRO A 263 9.27 24.14 -19.89
CA PRO A 263 7.91 24.65 -19.87
C PRO A 263 6.90 23.50 -19.73
N GLY A 264 5.93 23.68 -18.83
CA GLY A 264 4.96 22.65 -18.46
C GLY A 264 5.42 21.70 -17.36
N TRP A 265 6.72 21.62 -17.04
CA TRP A 265 7.21 20.89 -15.87
C TRP A 265 7.58 21.80 -14.71
N HIS A 266 8.13 23.00 -14.99
CA HIS A 266 8.52 23.95 -13.96
C HIS A 266 7.30 24.61 -13.30
N THR A 267 6.71 23.96 -12.30
CA THR A 267 5.58 24.50 -11.52
C THR A 267 5.60 24.03 -10.06
N THR A 268 5.08 24.86 -9.17
CA THR A 268 5.09 24.62 -7.71
C THR A 268 3.90 23.81 -7.21
N ILE A 269 2.86 23.62 -8.04
CA ILE A 269 1.65 22.85 -7.67
C ILE A 269 1.86 21.34 -7.78
N PHE A 270 2.91 20.91 -8.48
CA PHE A 270 3.19 19.51 -8.79
C PHE A 270 3.27 18.59 -7.56
N PRO A 271 4.02 18.90 -6.48
CA PRO A 271 4.11 17.99 -5.34
C PRO A 271 2.76 17.61 -4.69
N PRO A 272 1.88 18.57 -4.30
CA PRO A 272 0.57 18.21 -3.77
C PRO A 272 -0.37 17.62 -4.84
N TYR A 273 -0.24 18.03 -6.10
CA TYR A 273 -1.01 17.47 -7.22
C TYR A 273 -0.71 15.98 -7.44
N PHE A 274 0.57 15.61 -7.52
CA PHE A 274 1.02 14.24 -7.67
C PHE A 274 0.56 13.39 -6.48
N VAL A 275 0.70 13.90 -5.24
CA VAL A 275 0.22 13.19 -4.04
C VAL A 275 -1.28 12.91 -4.13
N ALA A 276 -2.10 13.87 -4.55
CA ALA A 276 -3.53 13.66 -4.76
C ALA A 276 -3.79 12.63 -5.87
N GLY A 277 -3.04 12.67 -6.97
CA GLY A 277 -3.08 11.71 -8.07
C GLY A 277 -2.71 10.28 -7.65
N ALA A 278 -1.73 10.12 -6.76
CA ALA A 278 -1.33 8.82 -6.20
C ALA A 278 -2.45 8.22 -5.35
N ILE A 279 -3.12 9.03 -4.53
CA ILE A 279 -4.26 8.59 -3.75
C ILE A 279 -5.42 8.20 -4.68
N PHE A 280 -5.71 9.03 -5.68
CA PHE A 280 -6.76 8.78 -6.66
C PHE A 280 -6.53 7.45 -7.40
N SER A 281 -5.37 7.28 -8.03
CA SER A 281 -5.02 6.08 -8.80
C SER A 281 -4.90 4.83 -7.92
N GLY A 282 -4.30 4.96 -6.74
CA GLY A 282 -4.12 3.83 -5.83
C GLY A 282 -5.44 3.33 -5.24
N PHE A 283 -6.37 4.19 -4.82
CA PHE A 283 -7.70 3.73 -4.39
C PHE A 283 -8.49 3.12 -5.54
N GLY A 284 -8.34 3.65 -6.76
CA GLY A 284 -8.87 3.02 -7.97
C GLY A 284 -8.37 1.59 -8.13
N MET A 285 -7.05 1.38 -8.02
CA MET A 285 -6.45 0.05 -8.10
C MET A 285 -6.94 -0.88 -6.96
N VAL A 286 -7.01 -0.39 -5.72
CA VAL A 286 -7.57 -1.15 -4.58
C VAL A 286 -8.98 -1.64 -4.89
N LEU A 287 -9.85 -0.80 -5.46
CA LEU A 287 -11.21 -1.21 -5.85
C LEU A 287 -11.19 -2.31 -6.93
N THR A 288 -10.35 -2.17 -7.96
CA THR A 288 -10.26 -3.19 -9.02
C THR A 288 -9.81 -4.56 -8.50
N LEU A 289 -9.03 -4.60 -7.41
CA LEU A 289 -8.61 -5.84 -6.76
C LEU A 289 -9.66 -6.36 -5.75
N LEU A 290 -10.21 -5.48 -4.92
CA LEU A 290 -11.12 -5.88 -3.84
C LEU A 290 -12.50 -6.31 -4.32
N ILE A 291 -13.05 -5.69 -5.38
CA ILE A 291 -14.38 -6.04 -5.89
C ILE A 291 -14.45 -7.50 -6.36
N PRO A 292 -13.55 -8.00 -7.24
CA PRO A 292 -13.56 -9.41 -7.61
C PRO A 292 -13.18 -10.32 -6.43
N LEU A 293 -12.18 -9.94 -5.63
CA LEU A 293 -11.77 -10.73 -4.45
C LEU A 293 -12.93 -10.94 -3.48
N ARG A 294 -13.74 -9.90 -3.24
CA ARG A 294 -14.93 -9.95 -2.40
C ARG A 294 -15.88 -11.05 -2.83
N SER A 295 -16.17 -11.16 -4.13
CA SER A 295 -17.11 -12.16 -4.65
C SER A 295 -16.50 -13.56 -4.75
N ILE A 296 -15.25 -13.67 -5.23
CA ILE A 296 -14.58 -14.95 -5.43
C ILE A 296 -14.29 -15.64 -4.09
N CYS A 297 -13.86 -14.88 -3.09
CA CYS A 297 -13.55 -15.39 -1.75
C CYS A 297 -14.75 -15.37 -0.78
N LYS A 298 -15.95 -14.96 -1.24
CA LYS A 298 -17.17 -14.86 -0.43
C LYS A 298 -17.00 -14.02 0.85
N LEU A 299 -16.34 -12.87 0.70
CA LEU A 299 -16.03 -11.93 1.79
C LEU A 299 -17.04 -10.78 1.89
N GLU A 300 -18.26 -10.94 1.37
CA GLU A 300 -19.28 -9.89 1.32
C GLU A 300 -19.69 -9.36 2.70
N ASP A 301 -19.62 -10.21 3.71
CA ASP A 301 -19.95 -9.90 5.11
C ASP A 301 -18.86 -9.08 5.82
N VAL A 302 -17.61 -9.13 5.33
CA VAL A 302 -16.43 -8.46 5.91
C VAL A 302 -16.07 -7.20 5.11
N ILE A 303 -16.11 -7.31 3.78
CA ILE A 303 -15.92 -6.21 2.83
C ILE A 303 -17.30 -5.82 2.31
N THR A 304 -17.97 -4.96 3.07
CA THR A 304 -19.34 -4.51 2.77
C THR A 304 -19.38 -3.44 1.68
N VAL A 305 -20.56 -3.18 1.12
CA VAL A 305 -20.77 -2.08 0.14
C VAL A 305 -20.37 -0.72 0.73
N ARG A 306 -20.51 -0.54 2.04
CA ARG A 306 -20.08 0.68 2.73
C ARG A 306 -18.58 0.94 2.58
N HIS A 307 -17.75 -0.11 2.59
CA HIS A 307 -16.32 0.04 2.35
C HIS A 307 -16.05 0.58 0.95
N ILE A 308 -16.77 0.06 -0.05
CA ILE A 308 -16.68 0.51 -1.44
C ILE A 308 -17.13 1.97 -1.56
N GLU A 309 -18.27 2.33 -0.97
CA GLU A 309 -18.78 3.71 -0.99
C GLU A 309 -17.80 4.71 -0.37
N LEU A 310 -17.19 4.37 0.78
CA LEU A 310 -16.20 5.21 1.44
C LEU A 310 -14.94 5.38 0.59
N MET A 311 -14.47 4.32 -0.07
CA MET A 311 -13.35 4.42 -1.02
C MET A 311 -13.72 5.31 -2.21
N CYS A 312 -14.92 5.16 -2.80
CA CYS A 312 -15.39 6.02 -3.88
C CYS A 312 -15.47 7.49 -3.47
N LYS A 313 -15.86 7.80 -2.22
CA LYS A 313 -15.84 9.18 -1.69
C LYS A 313 -14.43 9.75 -1.62
N VAL A 314 -13.45 8.95 -1.19
CA VAL A 314 -12.04 9.37 -1.20
C VAL A 314 -11.57 9.63 -2.62
N ILE A 315 -11.84 8.72 -3.56
CA ILE A 315 -11.52 8.87 -4.99
C ILE A 315 -12.13 10.14 -5.56
N LEU A 316 -13.41 10.40 -5.29
CA LEU A 316 -14.08 11.61 -5.74
C LEU A 316 -13.41 12.86 -5.18
N GLY A 317 -13.13 12.88 -3.87
CA GLY A 317 -12.45 14.01 -3.22
C GLY A 317 -11.07 14.29 -3.82
N THR A 318 -10.25 13.27 -4.01
CA THR A 318 -8.93 13.44 -4.63
C THR A 318 -8.99 13.73 -6.12
N GLY A 319 -9.99 13.18 -6.83
CA GLY A 319 -10.25 13.48 -8.23
C GLY A 319 -10.63 14.94 -8.44
N SER A 320 -11.40 15.54 -7.53
CA SER A 320 -11.70 16.98 -7.55
C SER A 320 -10.45 17.84 -7.31
N ILE A 321 -9.53 17.42 -6.44
CA ILE A 321 -8.25 18.12 -6.21
C ILE A 321 -7.38 18.06 -7.48
N VAL A 322 -7.31 16.90 -8.12
CA VAL A 322 -6.63 16.69 -9.41
C VAL A 322 -7.25 17.57 -10.51
N GLY A 323 -8.59 17.61 -10.59
CA GLY A 323 -9.30 18.48 -11.52
C GLY A 323 -9.03 19.97 -11.28
N TYR A 324 -8.93 20.40 -10.03
CA TYR A 324 -8.52 21.75 -9.67
C TYR A 324 -7.10 22.06 -10.14
N ALA A 325 -6.15 21.14 -9.93
CA ALA A 325 -4.78 21.32 -10.40
C ALA A 325 -4.70 21.49 -11.92
N TYR A 326 -5.44 20.68 -12.70
CA TYR A 326 -5.54 20.88 -14.14
C TYR A 326 -6.13 22.23 -14.53
N GLY A 327 -7.13 22.73 -13.79
CA GLY A 327 -7.66 24.08 -13.99
C GLY A 327 -6.63 25.17 -13.71
N MET A 328 -5.79 24.99 -12.69
CA MET A 328 -4.72 25.92 -12.34
C MET A 328 -3.53 25.88 -13.31
N GLU A 329 -3.23 24.74 -13.91
CA GLU A 329 -2.19 24.62 -14.94
C GLU A 329 -2.61 25.30 -16.26
N PHE A 330 -3.91 25.33 -16.55
CA PHE A 330 -4.45 25.98 -17.72
C PHE A 330 -4.57 27.52 -17.58
N PHE A 331 -4.76 28.00 -16.34
CA PHE A 331 -4.92 29.42 -16.00
C PHE A 331 -3.59 30.19 -16.04
#